data_AF-A0A2W4RFG6-F1
#
_entry.id   AF-A0A2W4RFG6-F1
#
_cell.length_a   1.000
_cell.length_b   1.000
_cell.length_c   1.000
_cell.angle_alpha   90.00
_cell.angle_beta   90.00
_cell.angle_gamma   90.00
#
_symmetry.space_group_name_H-M   'P 1'
#
loop_
_entity.id
_entity.type
_entity.pdbx_description
1 polymer ?
#
loop_
_entity_poly.entity_id
_entity_poly.type
_entity_poly.pdbx_seq_one_letter_code
_entity_poly.pdbx_strand_id
1 'polypeptide(L)' 'PDGRSLYYLSYRDGFWNLWMQRFDPDRGRAVGPAVQVTDFTSTDRMILHRSQLQTAITDSEFVVPLTESSGAVWALDLEP' A
#
# COMPACT_ATOMS: atom_id res chain seq x y z
N PRO A 1 10.87 -1.94 -16.46
CA PRO A 1 11.53 -2.31 -15.19
C PRO A 1 12.51 -3.45 -15.45
N ASP A 2 13.61 -3.57 -14.69
CA ASP A 2 14.68 -4.56 -14.93
C ASP A 2 14.33 -6.00 -14.51
N GLY A 3 13.14 -6.23 -13.96
CA GLY A 3 12.66 -7.51 -13.46
C GLY A 3 13.34 -7.99 -12.17
N ARG A 4 14.17 -7.15 -11.52
CA ARG A 4 14.97 -7.56 -10.33
C ARG A 4 14.35 -7.14 -9.00
N SER A 5 13.17 -6.52 -9.05
CA SER A 5 12.41 -6.09 -7.87
C SER A 5 10.93 -6.37 -8.08
N LEU A 6 10.31 -7.07 -7.15
CA LEU A 6 8.87 -7.23 -7.05
C LEU A 6 8.31 -6.15 -6.14
N TYR A 7 7.31 -5.42 -6.64
CA TYR A 7 6.51 -4.48 -5.85
C TYR A 7 5.10 -5.03 -5.70
N TYR A 8 4.60 -5.05 -4.47
CA TYR A 8 3.27 -5.59 -4.20
C TYR A 8 2.67 -4.96 -2.94
N LEU A 9 1.33 -4.97 -2.87
CA LEU A 9 0.60 -4.52 -1.68
C LEU A 9 0.46 -5.69 -0.69
N SER A 10 0.62 -5.41 0.60
CA SER A 10 0.43 -6.42 1.65
C SER A 10 -0.16 -5.79 2.91
N TYR A 11 -1.08 -6.52 3.57
CA TYR A 11 -1.74 -6.16 4.81
C TYR A 11 -1.17 -6.96 5.98
N ARG A 12 0.05 -6.61 6.42
CA ARG A 12 0.77 -7.36 7.45
C ARG A 12 0.59 -6.75 8.84
N ASP A 13 0.55 -5.43 8.89
CA ASP A 13 0.63 -4.65 10.13
C ASP A 13 -0.63 -3.81 10.36
N GLY A 14 -1.78 -4.30 9.88
CA GLY A 14 -3.08 -3.63 10.05
C GLY A 14 -3.41 -2.55 9.01
N PHE A 15 -2.51 -2.30 8.05
CA PHE A 15 -2.73 -1.41 6.92
C PHE A 15 -2.15 -1.98 5.64
N TRP A 16 -2.76 -1.66 4.51
CA TRP A 16 -2.21 -1.98 3.19
C TRP A 16 -1.03 -1.05 2.93
N ASN A 17 0.15 -1.63 2.84
CA ASN A 17 1.37 -0.92 2.48
C ASN A 17 1.98 -1.51 1.21
N LEU A 18 2.77 -0.68 0.53
CA LEU A 18 3.63 -1.12 -0.56
C LEU A 18 4.87 -1.77 0.01
N TRP A 19 5.21 -2.94 -0.53
CA TRP A 19 6.40 -3.70 -0.20
C TRP A 19 7.22 -3.91 -1.46
N MET A 20 8.54 -3.91 -1.28
CA MET A 20 9.51 -4.27 -2.31
C MET A 20 10.30 -5.48 -1.85
N GLN A 21 10.55 -6.42 -2.75
CA GLN A 21 11.47 -7.51 -2.51
C GLN A 21 12.34 -7.74 -3.73
N ARG A 22 13.63 -8.01 -3.52
CA ARG A 22 14.52 -8.36 -4.64
C ARG A 22 14.06 -9.67 -5.26
N PHE A 23 14.23 -9.79 -6.56
CA PHE A 23 13.80 -10.95 -7.33
C PHE A 23 14.93 -11.40 -8.25
N ASP A 24 15.12 -12.71 -8.30
CA ASP A 24 16.01 -13.37 -9.24
C ASP A 24 15.14 -13.88 -10.39
N PRO A 25 15.12 -13.17 -11.54
CA PRO A 25 14.28 -13.56 -12.67
C PRO A 25 14.74 -14.86 -13.32
N ASP A 26 16.03 -15.17 -13.27
CA ASP A 26 16.59 -16.40 -13.86
C ASP A 26 16.16 -17.64 -13.08
N ARG A 27 16.01 -17.49 -11.75
CA ARG A 27 15.56 -18.57 -10.86
C ARG A 27 14.07 -18.49 -10.49
N GLY A 28 13.37 -17.45 -10.95
CA GLY A 28 11.96 -17.22 -10.65
C GLY A 28 11.64 -17.11 -9.16
N ARG A 29 12.55 -16.56 -8.34
CA ARG A 29 12.37 -16.54 -6.88
C ARG A 29 12.75 -15.20 -6.24
N ALA A 30 12.04 -14.86 -5.16
CA ALA A 30 12.39 -13.72 -4.34
C ALA A 30 13.71 -13.95 -3.57
N VAL A 31 14.41 -12.86 -3.29
CA VAL A 31 15.75 -12.83 -2.68
C VAL A 31 15.71 -11.94 -1.45
N GLY A 32 16.07 -12.49 -0.29
CA GLY A 32 16.12 -11.75 0.98
C GLY A 32 14.74 -11.34 1.52
N PRO A 33 14.70 -10.56 2.61
CA PRO A 33 13.46 -10.07 3.18
C PRO A 33 12.83 -8.98 2.31
N ALA A 34 11.51 -8.85 2.42
CA ALA A 34 10.79 -7.72 1.84
C ALA A 34 11.02 -6.47 2.71
N VAL A 35 11.13 -5.32 2.04
CA VAL A 35 11.26 -4.00 2.66
C VAL A 35 9.95 -3.24 2.45
N GLN A 36 9.44 -2.66 3.51
CA GLN A 36 8.26 -1.80 3.46
C GLN A 36 8.64 -0.45 2.84
N VAL A 37 7.89 -0.03 1.82
CA VAL A 37 8.14 1.21 1.06
C VAL A 37 7.26 2.36 1.54
N THR A 38 6.02 2.06 1.95
CA THR A 38 5.10 3.03 2.56
C THR A 38 4.80 2.64 3.99
N ASP A 39 4.54 3.62 4.86
CA ASP A 39 4.26 3.38 6.28
C ASP A 39 2.91 3.99 6.70
N PHE A 40 1.83 3.49 6.10
CA PHE A 40 0.48 3.81 6.54
C PHE A 40 0.17 3.09 7.84
N THR A 41 -0.24 3.85 8.85
CA THR A 41 -0.49 3.38 10.23
C THR A 41 -1.82 3.89 10.81
N SER A 42 -2.62 4.58 9.99
CA SER A 42 -3.84 5.25 10.42
C SER A 42 -4.89 5.27 9.31
N THR A 43 -6.16 5.41 9.69
CA THR A 43 -7.27 5.35 8.74
C THR A 43 -7.49 6.61 7.91
N ASP A 44 -6.82 7.70 8.26
CA ASP A 44 -6.86 8.98 7.55
C ASP A 44 -6.05 8.98 6.26
N ARG A 45 -5.05 8.08 6.13
CA ARG A 45 -4.24 7.89 4.92
C ARG A 45 -4.02 6.41 4.68
N MET A 46 -4.77 5.84 3.73
CA MET A 46 -4.65 4.42 3.43
C MET A 46 -4.84 4.10 1.94
N ILE A 47 -4.27 2.97 1.52
CA ILE A 47 -4.63 2.34 0.27
C ILE A 47 -5.91 1.52 0.50
N LEU A 48 -7.04 1.99 -0.03
CA LEU A 48 -8.31 1.28 0.05
C LEU A 48 -8.34 0.10 -0.92
N HIS A 49 -8.49 -1.12 -0.38
CA HIS A 49 -8.59 -2.36 -1.17
C HIS A 49 -9.93 -2.53 -1.92
N ARG A 50 -10.81 -1.53 -1.93
CA ARG A 50 -12.18 -1.64 -2.48
C ARG A 50 -12.32 -1.23 -3.94
N SER A 51 -11.31 -0.62 -4.53
CA SER A 51 -11.34 -0.25 -5.94
C SER A 51 -10.51 -1.26 -6.75
N GLN A 52 -10.91 -1.51 -7.99
CA GLN A 52 -10.15 -2.32 -8.95
C GLN A 52 -8.86 -1.57 -9.31
N LEU A 53 -7.90 -1.54 -8.40
CA LEU A 53 -6.78 -0.61 -8.48
C LEU A 53 -5.86 -0.98 -9.63
N GLN A 54 -5.96 -0.19 -10.71
CA GLN A 54 -4.92 -0.06 -11.73
C GLN A 54 -3.68 0.53 -11.07
N THR A 55 -2.91 -0.33 -10.42
CA THR A 55 -1.56 -0.02 -9.98
C THR A 55 -0.69 0.03 -11.23
N ALA A 56 -0.10 1.17 -11.54
CA ALA A 56 0.81 1.31 -12.67
C ALA A 56 2.26 1.35 -12.16
N ILE A 57 3.12 0.57 -12.80
CA ILE A 57 4.55 0.53 -12.54
C ILE A 57 5.26 0.96 -13.81
N THR A 58 6.06 2.02 -13.75
CA THR A 58 6.97 2.42 -14.82
C THR A 58 8.42 2.19 -14.37
N ASP A 59 9.39 2.57 -15.22
CA ASP A 59 10.81 2.50 -14.86
C ASP A 59 11.19 3.46 -13.72
N SER A 60 10.38 4.50 -13.50
CA SER A 60 10.68 5.61 -12.57
C SER A 60 9.61 5.83 -11.51
N GLU A 61 8.40 5.31 -11.69
CA GLU A 61 7.25 5.68 -10.85
C GLU A 61 6.39 4.47 -10.50
N PHE A 62 5.89 4.48 -9.26
CA PHE A 62 4.88 3.56 -8.79
C PHE A 62 3.65 4.37 -8.39
N VAL A 63 2.63 4.34 -9.24
CA VAL A 63 1.41 5.12 -9.01
C VAL A 63 0.43 4.27 -8.25
N VAL A 64 0.12 4.69 -7.03
CA VAL A 64 -0.95 4.11 -6.23
C VAL A 64 -2.11 5.07 -6.01
N PRO A 65 -3.33 4.54 -6.02
CA PRO A 65 -4.52 5.20 -5.53
C PRO A 65 -4.40 5.39 -4.02
N LEU A 66 -4.25 6.64 -3.59
CA LEU A 66 -4.27 7.01 -2.19
C LEU A 66 -5.66 7.56 -1.84
N THR A 67 -6.25 7.10 -0.74
CA THR A 67 -7.41 7.78 -0.14
C THR A 67 -6.95 8.51 1.10
N GLU A 68 -7.23 9.82 1.12
CA GLU A 68 -7.16 10.62 2.34
C GLU A 68 -8.59 10.82 2.85
N SER A 69 -8.84 10.47 4.11
CA SER A 69 -10.15 10.66 4.74
C SER A 69 -10.01 11.41 6.06
N SER A 70 -10.59 12.59 6.15
CA SER A 70 -10.74 13.32 7.42
C SER A 70 -12.16 13.10 7.95
N GLY A 71 -12.29 12.69 9.21
CA GLY A 71 -13.59 12.54 9.88
C GLY A 71 -13.55 13.08 11.30
N ALA A 72 -14.59 13.80 11.70
CA ALA A 72 -14.81 14.20 13.09
C ALA A 72 -16.09 13.53 13.57
N VAL A 73 -16.01 12.83 14.70
CA VAL A 73 -17.20 12.28 15.38
C VAL A 73 -17.72 13.38 16.30
N TRP A 74 -18.89 13.90 15.97
CA TRP A 74 -19.61 14.85 16.81
C TRP A 74 -20.70 14.08 17.57
N ALA A 75 -20.70 14.19 18.90
CA ALA A 75 -21.85 13.78 19.70
C ALA A 75 -22.75 15.01 19.90
N LEU A 76 -24.04 14.87 19.61
CA LEU A 76 -25.04 15.86 19.98
C LEU A 76 -25.81 15.31 21.18
N ASP A 77 -25.89 16.08 22.26
CA ASP A 77 -26.81 15.77 23.35
C ASP A 77 -28.24 16.02 22.85
N LEU A 78 -29.10 15.02 23.00
CA LEU A 78 -30.54 15.20 22.80
C LEU A 78 -31.12 15.64 24.15
N GLU A 79 -31.54 16.90 24.25
CA GLU A 79 -32.37 17.35 25.36
C GLU A 79 -33.75 16.65 25.28
N PRO A 80 -34.34 16.26 26.43
CA PRO A 80 -35.60 15.51 26.49
C PRO A 80 -36.84 16.32 26.06
#